data_AF-A0A0N0K6Q7-F1
#
_entry.id   AF-A0A0N0K6Q7-F1
#
_cell.length_a   1.000
_cell.length_b   1.000
_cell.length_c   1.000
_cell.angle_alpha   90.00
_cell.angle_beta   90.00
_cell.angle_gamma   90.00
#
_symmetry.space_group_name_H-M   'P 1'
#
loop_
_entity.id
_entity.type
_entity.pdbx_description
1 polymer ?
#
loop_
_entity_poly.entity_id
_entity_poly.type
_entity_poly.pdbx_seq_one_letter_code
_entity_poly.pdbx_strand_id
1 'polypeptide(L)'
;MATHKKIDFSTTPFGLGIRGLCPHCRQGRIFAGYLALAKNCSQCGLDLSFADPADGPAFFTMSIVSFPLTGFAVWQELAFQAPYWVHLFTTLPVSMLSVMALLRPLKGWLVCAQYMNKAEQGRLDEDGDGQG
;
A
#
# COMPACT_ATOMS: atom_id res chain seq x y z
N MET A 1 -20.77 -30.73 -3.61
CA MET A 1 -21.42 -29.43 -3.86
C MET A 1 -20.47 -28.31 -3.45
N ALA A 2 -19.62 -27.86 -4.38
CA ALA A 2 -18.64 -26.80 -4.13
C ALA A 2 -19.33 -25.44 -4.31
N THR A 3 -19.42 -24.67 -3.23
CA THR A 3 -20.01 -23.34 -3.20
C THR A 3 -19.16 -22.42 -4.10
N HIS A 4 -19.68 -22.10 -5.29
CA HIS A 4 -19.10 -21.14 -6.21
C HIS A 4 -19.27 -19.72 -5.64
N LYS A 5 -18.49 -19.40 -4.59
CA LYS A 5 -18.45 -18.08 -3.98
C LYS A 5 -17.86 -17.14 -5.02
N LYS A 6 -18.69 -16.35 -5.69
CA LYS A 6 -18.24 -15.28 -6.58
C LYS A 6 -17.33 -14.38 -5.74
N ILE A 7 -16.03 -14.45 -5.98
CA ILE A 7 -15.09 -13.51 -5.37
C ILE A 7 -15.29 -12.21 -6.13
N ASP A 8 -16.25 -11.41 -5.69
CA ASP A 8 -16.46 -10.09 -6.25
C ASP A 8 -15.19 -9.28 -5.97
N PHE A 9 -14.57 -8.77 -7.02
CA PHE A 9 -13.33 -7.97 -6.92
C PHE A 9 -13.48 -6.79 -5.96
N SER A 10 -14.72 -6.27 -5.81
CA SER A 10 -15.11 -5.25 -4.84
C SER A 10 -14.95 -5.65 -3.36
N THR A 11 -14.80 -6.94 -3.07
CA THR A 11 -14.62 -7.50 -1.72
C THR A 11 -13.20 -8.02 -1.48
N THR A 12 -12.34 -7.98 -2.50
CA THR A 12 -10.94 -8.37 -2.36
C THR A 12 -10.16 -7.31 -1.57
N PRO A 13 -9.11 -7.70 -0.81
CA PRO A 13 -8.28 -6.75 -0.09
C PRO A 13 -7.68 -5.70 -1.04
N PHE A 14 -7.40 -6.09 -2.29
CA PHE A 14 -6.87 -5.22 -3.32
C PHE A 14 -7.89 -4.19 -3.80
N GLY A 15 -9.11 -4.63 -4.13
CA GLY A 15 -10.18 -3.73 -4.56
C GLY A 15 -10.62 -2.75 -3.46
N LEU A 16 -10.67 -3.20 -2.20
CA LEU A 16 -10.97 -2.35 -1.05
C LEU A 16 -9.82 -1.38 -0.74
N GLY A 17 -8.58 -1.86 -0.84
CA GLY A 17 -7.36 -1.08 -0.62
C GLY A 17 -7.17 0.06 -1.61
N ILE A 18 -7.35 -0.19 -2.91
CA ILE A 18 -7.30 0.85 -3.96
C ILE A 18 -8.35 1.94 -3.71
N ARG A 19 -9.56 1.55 -3.29
CA ARG A 19 -10.66 2.48 -3.02
C ARG A 19 -10.56 3.16 -1.66
N GLY A 20 -9.63 2.72 -0.80
CA GLY A 20 -9.47 3.22 0.56
C GLY A 20 -10.68 2.94 1.46
N LEU A 21 -11.35 1.82 1.24
CA LEU A 21 -12.55 1.42 1.98
C LEU A 21 -12.19 0.47 3.14
N CYS A 22 -12.98 0.54 4.21
CA CYS A 22 -12.80 -0.30 5.39
C CYS A 22 -13.01 -1.78 5.05
N PRO A 23 -12.13 -2.69 5.48
CA PRO A 23 -12.25 -4.11 5.18
C PRO A 23 -13.45 -4.77 5.87
N HIS A 24 -13.93 -4.21 6.98
CA HIS A 24 -15.09 -4.73 7.71
C HIS A 24 -16.43 -4.24 7.11
N CYS A 25 -16.64 -2.91 7.00
CA CYS A 25 -17.91 -2.34 6.58
C CYS A 25 -18.00 -1.98 5.10
N ARG A 26 -16.88 -1.93 4.37
CA ARG A 26 -16.77 -1.61 2.93
C ARG A 26 -17.33 -0.24 2.50
N GLN A 27 -17.65 0.63 3.45
CA GLN A 27 -18.22 1.96 3.20
C GLN A 27 -17.40 3.08 3.86
N GLY A 28 -16.87 2.84 5.06
CA GLY A 28 -16.03 3.80 5.76
C GLY A 28 -14.66 3.98 5.10
N ARG A 29 -14.09 5.19 5.17
CA ARG A 29 -12.75 5.46 4.64
C ARG A 29 -11.70 5.09 5.69
N ILE A 30 -10.63 4.40 5.26
CA ILE A 30 -9.49 4.08 6.14
C ILE A 30 -8.45 5.21 6.17
N PHE A 31 -8.48 6.11 5.19
CA PHE A 31 -7.55 7.23 5.08
C PHE A 31 -8.19 8.53 5.56
N ALA A 32 -7.52 9.23 6.47
CA ALA A 32 -7.89 10.57 6.93
C ALA A 32 -7.33 11.68 6.03
N GLY A 33 -6.31 11.38 5.22
CA GLY A 33 -5.67 12.35 4.33
C GLY A 33 -5.16 11.72 3.03
N TYR A 34 -3.99 12.19 2.56
CA TYR A 34 -3.37 11.62 1.35
C TYR A 34 -2.69 10.27 1.62
N LEU A 35 -1.86 10.18 2.66
CA LEU A 35 -1.25 8.92 3.16
C LEU A 35 -1.54 8.63 4.64
N ALA A 36 -2.22 9.55 5.34
CA ALA A 36 -2.50 9.40 6.76
C ALA A 36 -3.60 8.35 6.98
N LEU A 37 -3.30 7.33 7.76
CA LEU A 37 -4.27 6.32 8.19
C LEU A 37 -5.13 6.91 9.32
N ALA A 38 -6.44 6.71 9.22
CA ALA A 38 -7.35 7.07 10.30
C ALA A 38 -7.18 6.09 11.46
N LYS A 39 -7.25 6.57 12.71
CA LYS A 39 -7.18 5.69 13.90
C LYS A 39 -8.37 4.74 13.97
N ASN A 40 -9.56 5.24 13.65
CA ASN A 40 -10.80 4.46 13.69
C ASN A 40 -11.60 4.66 12.42
N CYS A 41 -12.32 3.63 11.99
CA CYS A 41 -13.29 3.74 10.90
C CYS A 41 -14.51 4.57 11.35
N SER A 42 -14.91 5.56 10.55
CA SER A 42 -16.04 6.47 10.88
C SER A 42 -17.42 5.81 10.90
N GLN A 43 -17.60 4.66 10.25
CA GLN A 43 -18.88 3.94 10.18
C GLN A 43 -18.99 2.77 11.16
N CYS A 44 -18.02 1.86 11.19
CA CYS A 44 -18.06 0.68 12.06
C CYS A 44 -17.20 0.77 13.33
N GLY A 45 -16.43 1.85 13.51
CA GLY A 45 -15.60 2.03 14.71
C GLY A 45 -14.41 1.07 14.82
N LEU A 46 -14.05 0.36 13.74
CA LEU A 46 -12.88 -0.53 13.74
C LEU A 46 -11.60 0.28 13.99
N ASP A 47 -10.83 -0.10 15.00
CA ASP A 47 -9.48 0.42 15.26
C ASP A 47 -8.55 -0.06 14.14
N LEU A 48 -7.91 0.89 13.45
CA LEU A 48 -6.99 0.70 12.32
C LEU A 48 -5.53 0.91 12.74
N SER A 49 -5.27 1.21 14.01
CA SER A 49 -3.92 1.46 14.54
C SER A 49 -3.04 0.20 14.58
N PHE A 50 -3.64 -0.99 14.48
CA PHE A 50 -2.91 -2.27 14.39
C PHE A 50 -2.12 -2.41 13.07
N ALA A 51 -2.51 -1.67 12.03
CA ALA A 51 -1.94 -1.78 10.70
C ALA A 51 -1.17 -0.51 10.34
N ASP A 52 -0.05 -0.25 11.03
CA ASP A 52 0.94 0.75 10.60
C ASP A 52 2.13 0.10 9.86
N PRO A 53 1.96 -0.35 8.60
CA PRO A 53 3.06 -0.77 7.76
C PRO A 53 3.74 0.49 7.22
N ALA A 54 4.63 1.09 8.01
CA ALA A 54 5.39 2.25 7.58
C ALA A 54 6.39 1.89 6.46
N ASP A 55 7.02 0.71 6.54
CA ASP A 55 8.14 0.35 5.65
C ASP A 55 7.75 -0.48 4.41
N GLY A 56 6.70 -1.32 4.50
CA GLY A 56 6.26 -2.20 3.42
C GLY A 56 5.88 -1.47 2.11
N PRO A 57 4.97 -0.47 2.16
CA PRO A 57 4.49 0.19 0.95
C PRO A 57 5.61 0.90 0.16
N ALA A 58 6.60 1.47 0.86
CA ALA A 58 7.69 2.20 0.24
C ALA A 58 8.61 1.27 -0.57
N PHE A 59 9.01 0.14 0.01
CA PHE A 59 9.88 -0.84 -0.65
C PHE A 59 9.25 -1.40 -1.94
N PHE A 60 7.98 -1.80 -1.88
CA PHE A 60 7.27 -2.31 -3.06
C PHE A 60 7.09 -1.23 -4.12
N THR A 61 6.80 0.00 -3.72
CA THR A 61 6.66 1.11 -4.67
C THR A 61 7.96 1.39 -5.41
N MET A 62 9.09 1.49 -4.69
CA MET A 62 10.39 1.76 -5.31
C MET A 62 10.84 0.63 -6.23
N SER A 63 10.60 -0.62 -5.83
CA SER A 63 10.93 -1.79 -6.67
C SER A 63 10.13 -1.76 -7.98
N ILE A 64 8.82 -1.51 -7.93
CA ILE A 64 7.97 -1.52 -9.12
C ILE A 64 8.25 -0.31 -10.04
N VAL A 65 8.52 0.87 -9.46
CA VAL A 65 8.73 2.10 -10.24
C VAL A 65 10.13 2.16 -10.87
N SER A 66 11.15 1.62 -10.20
CA SER A 66 12.55 1.74 -10.66
C SER A 66 12.85 1.04 -11.99
N PHE A 67 12.30 -0.16 -12.23
CA PHE A 67 12.48 -0.88 -13.51
C PHE A 67 11.98 -0.11 -14.73
N PRO A 68 10.68 0.27 -14.82
CA PRO A 68 10.16 1.01 -15.97
C PRO A 68 10.78 2.41 -16.08
N LEU A 69 11.08 3.07 -14.95
CA LEU A 69 11.73 4.39 -14.97
C LEU A 69 13.13 4.32 -15.57
N THR A 70 13.92 3.32 -15.21
CA THR A 70 15.27 3.12 -15.76
C THR A 70 15.21 2.81 -17.26
N GLY A 71 14.28 1.94 -17.68
CA GLY A 71 14.05 1.65 -19.10
C GLY A 71 13.64 2.89 -19.89
N PHE A 72 12.77 3.73 -19.32
CA PHE A 72 12.35 5.00 -19.91
C PHE A 72 13.51 6.00 -20.04
N ALA A 73 14.35 6.12 -19.01
CA ALA A 73 15.52 6.99 -19.04
C ALA A 73 16.54 6.56 -20.11
N VAL A 74 16.83 5.25 -20.20
CA VAL A 74 17.70 4.70 -21.24
C VAL A 74 17.11 4.91 -22.63
N TRP A 75 15.79 4.74 -22.78
CA TRP A 75 15.12 4.99 -24.05
C TRP A 75 15.19 6.47 -24.47
N GLN A 76 15.02 7.41 -23.53
CA GLN A 76 15.20 8.85 -23.81
C GLN A 76 16.62 9.16 -24.30
N GLU A 77 17.64 8.56 -23.69
CA GLU A 77 19.03 8.75 -24.07
C GLU A 77 19.30 8.27 -25.50
N LEU A 78 18.81 7.06 -25.82
CA LEU A 78 19.00 6.43 -27.12
C LEU A 78 18.21 7.14 -28.24
N ALA A 79 16.99 7.58 -27.97
CA ALA A 79 16.11 8.17 -28.97
C ALA A 79 16.41 9.66 -29.24
N PHE A 80 16.80 10.42 -28.21
CA PHE A 80 16.85 11.88 -28.31
C PHE A 80 18.22 12.49 -27.99
N GLN A 81 19.24 11.69 -27.60
CA GLN A 81 20.53 12.21 -27.10
C GLN A 81 20.29 13.33 -26.07
N ALA A 82 19.37 13.03 -25.15
CA ALA A 82 18.70 14.06 -24.37
C ALA A 82 19.70 14.76 -23.43
N PRO A 83 19.83 16.10 -23.49
CA PRO A 83 20.70 16.82 -22.56
C PRO A 83 20.18 16.65 -21.12
N TYR A 84 21.08 16.69 -20.13
CA TYR A 84 20.78 16.41 -18.71
C TYR A 84 19.56 17.16 -18.14
N TRP A 85 19.26 18.35 -18.64
CA TRP A 85 18.08 19.13 -18.25
C TRP A 85 16.76 18.44 -18.61
N VAL A 86 16.69 17.78 -19.76
CA VAL A 86 15.49 17.03 -20.18
C VAL A 86 15.29 15.84 -19.24
N HIS A 87 16.35 15.11 -18.91
CA HIS A 87 16.27 14.04 -17.92
C HIS A 87 15.78 14.57 -16.57
N LEU A 88 16.33 15.68 -16.08
CA LEU A 88 15.92 16.29 -14.82
C LEU A 88 14.42 16.65 -14.82
N PHE A 89 13.94 17.31 -15.87
CA PHE A 89 12.54 17.75 -15.94
C PHE A 89 11.55 16.66 -16.35
N THR A 90 12.00 15.54 -16.92
CA THR A 90 11.11 14.45 -17.32
C THR A 90 11.10 13.36 -16.25
N THR A 91 12.27 12.84 -15.88
CA THR A 91 12.37 11.68 -14.98
C THR A 91 12.01 12.00 -13.52
N LEU A 92 12.34 13.19 -13.00
CA LEU A 92 11.93 13.57 -11.64
C LEU A 92 10.41 13.66 -11.47
N PRO A 93 9.65 14.44 -12.25
CA PRO A 93 8.21 14.51 -12.05
C PRO A 93 7.55 13.16 -12.36
N VAL A 94 8.00 12.43 -13.38
CA VAL A 94 7.46 11.08 -13.67
C VAL A 94 7.68 10.13 -12.50
N SER A 95 8.89 10.10 -11.92
CA SER A 95 9.18 9.26 -10.76
C SER A 95 8.37 9.66 -9.53
N MET A 96 8.32 10.96 -9.20
CA MET A 96 7.57 11.48 -8.06
C MET A 96 6.07 11.18 -8.17
N LEU A 97 5.47 11.44 -9.34
CA LEU A 97 4.06 11.14 -9.59
C LEU A 97 3.78 9.65 -9.54
N SER A 98 4.66 8.81 -10.11
CA SER A 98 4.50 7.35 -10.09
C SER A 98 4.52 6.81 -8.66
N VAL A 99 5.48 7.27 -7.84
CA VAL A 99 5.57 6.87 -6.43
C VAL A 99 4.34 7.32 -5.65
N MET A 100 3.93 8.59 -5.78
CA MET A 100 2.75 9.10 -5.08
C MET A 100 1.47 8.35 -5.48
N ALA A 101 1.30 8.06 -6.78
CA ALA A 101 0.16 7.33 -7.30
C ALA A 101 0.10 5.88 -6.79
N LEU A 102 1.24 5.21 -6.64
CA LEU A 102 1.31 3.81 -6.24
C LEU A 102 1.31 3.60 -4.70
N LEU A 103 1.87 4.54 -3.94
CA LEU A 103 1.92 4.48 -2.48
C LEU A 103 0.54 4.36 -1.85
N ARG A 104 -0.43 5.12 -2.36
CA ARG A 104 -1.79 5.16 -1.82
C ARG A 104 -2.54 3.81 -1.94
N PRO A 105 -2.64 3.18 -3.14
CA PRO A 105 -3.29 1.88 -3.26
C PRO A 105 -2.51 0.76 -2.57
N LEU A 106 -1.17 0.78 -2.58
CA LEU A 106 -0.35 -0.21 -1.87
C LEU A 106 -0.56 -0.15 -0.36
N LYS A 107 -0.55 1.05 0.22
CA LYS A 107 -0.81 1.21 1.66
C LYS A 107 -2.21 0.70 2.03
N GLY A 108 -3.22 1.01 1.21
CA GLY A 108 -4.60 0.57 1.47
C GLY A 108 -4.76 -0.94 1.33
N TRP A 109 -4.09 -1.52 0.32
CA TRP A 109 -4.08 -2.96 0.11
C TRP A 109 -3.42 -3.70 1.26
N LEU A 110 -2.26 -3.23 1.72
CA LEU A 110 -1.54 -3.82 2.84
C LEU A 110 -2.37 -3.78 4.13
N VAL A 111 -3.00 -2.66 4.46
CA VAL A 111 -3.90 -2.56 5.63
C VAL A 111 -5.05 -3.57 5.55
N CYS A 112 -5.72 -3.67 4.39
CA CYS A 112 -6.78 -4.65 4.19
C CYS A 112 -6.28 -6.10 4.26
N ALA A 113 -5.09 -6.38 3.72
CA ALA A 113 -4.49 -7.71 3.75
C ALA A 113 -4.07 -8.12 5.17
N GLN A 114 -3.50 -7.21 5.97
CA GLN A 114 -3.17 -7.44 7.37
C GLN A 114 -4.41 -7.79 8.19
N TYR A 115 -5.51 -7.03 8.00
CA TYR A 115 -6.79 -7.30 8.66
C TYR A 115 -7.36 -8.68 8.30
N MET A 116 -7.38 -9.03 7.02
CA MET A 116 -7.97 -10.29 6.56
C MET A 116 -7.13 -11.51 6.95
N ASN A 117 -5.80 -11.37 6.95
CA ASN A 117 -4.89 -12.44 7.35
C ASN A 117 -4.73 -12.56 8.88
N LYS A 118 -5.40 -11.70 9.66
CA LYS A 118 -5.29 -11.65 11.14
C LYS A 118 -3.83 -11.74 11.58
N ALA A 119 -2.98 -10.93 10.96
CA ALA A 119 -1.61 -10.78 11.38
C ALA A 119 -1.57 -9.95 12.67
N GLU A 120 -2.12 -10.52 13.75
CA GLU A 120 -1.82 -10.08 15.09
C GLU A 120 -0.34 -10.38 15.31
N GLN A 121 0.44 -9.35 15.67
CA GLN A 121 1.84 -9.54 16.03
C GLN A 121 1.91 -10.64 17.09
N GLY A 122 2.76 -11.66 16.85
CA GLY A 122 2.94 -12.75 17.81
C GLY A 122 3.35 -12.15 19.15
N ARG A 123 2.41 -12.07 20.08
CA ARG A 123 2.67 -11.70 21.45
C ARG A 123 3.42 -12.88 22.05
N LEU A 124 4.74 -12.73 22.20
CA LEU A 124 5.51 -13.66 23.01
C LEU A 124 4.98 -13.47 24.43
N ASP A 125 4.24 -14.46 24.91
CA ASP A 125 3.94 -14.52 26.33
C ASP A 125 5.29 -14.71 27.04
N GLU A 126 5.76 -13.67 27.74
CA GLU A 126 6.83 -13.78 28.72
C GLU A 126 6.27 -14.59 29.91
N ASP A 127 6.16 -15.91 29.73
CA ASP A 127 5.96 -16.84 30.82
C ASP A 127 7.21 -16.78 31.71
N GLY A 128 6.98 -16.29 32.93
CA GLY A 128 8.02 -15.99 33.89
C GLY A 128 8.85 -17.22 34.26
N ASP A 129 10.16 -17.09 34.07
CA ASP A 129 11.16 -17.77 34.90
C ASP A 129 11.99 -16.68 35.60
N GLY A 130 11.70 -16.52 36.87
CA GLY A 130 12.38 -15.61 37.79
C GLY A 130 12.14 -16.06 39.22
N GLN A 131 12.21 -17.37 39.45
CA GLN A 131 12.27 -17.95 40.79
C GLN A 131 13.74 -18.30 41.06
N GLY A 132 14.43 -17.41 41.77
CA GLY A 132 15.78 -17.58 42.30
C GLY A 132 15.98 -16.67 43.49
#